data_AF-A0A7W0ZKZ8-F1
#
_entry.id   AF-A0A7W0ZKZ8-F1
#
_cell.length_a   1.000
_cell.length_b   1.000
_cell.length_c   1.000
_cell.angle_alpha   90.00
_cell.angle_beta   90.00
_cell.angle_gamma   90.00
#
_symmetry.space_group_name_H-M   'P 1'
#
loop_
_entity.id
_entity.type
_entity.pdbx_description
1 polymer ?
#
loop_
_entity_poly.entity_id
_entity_poly.type
_entity_poly.pdbx_seq_one_letter_code
_entity_poly.pdbx_strand_id
1 'polypeptide(L)'
;PTPTPTPTPTPIPPPSSNLSGQDIGAVGVAGSTSRSSGGTYTLSGSGADIWNTSDSFHYAHRALAGDGEIVARVIGVGNANTWAKAGVMIRETLTPGSKHAMMVLTPGNGAAFQRRTTTGGASTHTSGGAATAPLWVKLVRSGNTFSAYRSADGATWTLIGTETIAMAGNVYVGLAVTSHNNSVAVQATFDNLSIGSAGVPPPPTGYFEIVARHSNKCLDVSGGSTANGSVIIQWDCHGGANQQWQRVAVGGGYERLVAPHSGKVLDVSASSTANGARVHQQEFVGGANQQWLLESLGGGYYKILARHSGKALDVSGVSQANGAIVHQWDYVGGANQQWLLRAIP
;
A
#
# COMPACT_ATOMS: atom_id res chain seq x y z
N PRO A 1 -32.17 41.67 -18.06
CA PRO A 1 -31.62 40.31 -17.95
C PRO A 1 -30.14 40.35 -17.53
N THR A 2 -29.91 40.27 -16.23
CA THR A 2 -28.58 40.21 -15.61
C THR A 2 -28.01 38.80 -15.83
N PRO A 3 -26.76 38.64 -16.30
CA PRO A 3 -26.18 37.31 -16.49
C PRO A 3 -25.99 36.63 -15.13
N THR A 4 -26.51 35.41 -15.02
CA THR A 4 -26.31 34.53 -13.86
C THR A 4 -24.82 34.21 -13.73
N PRO A 5 -24.21 34.35 -12.54
CA PRO A 5 -22.81 33.98 -12.36
C PRO A 5 -22.65 32.46 -12.53
N THR A 6 -21.76 32.06 -13.43
CA THR A 6 -21.32 30.68 -13.62
C THR A 6 -20.69 30.17 -12.31
N PRO A 7 -21.08 28.99 -11.79
CA PRO A 7 -20.45 28.45 -10.59
C PRO A 7 -18.97 28.17 -10.86
N THR A 8 -18.09 28.81 -10.10
CA THR A 8 -16.66 28.51 -10.06
C THR A 8 -16.49 27.04 -9.65
N PRO A 9 -15.71 26.23 -10.39
CA PRO A 9 -15.43 24.86 -9.98
C PRO A 9 -14.72 24.89 -8.62
N THR A 10 -15.32 24.25 -7.63
CA THR A 10 -14.70 24.05 -6.31
C THR A 10 -13.38 23.32 -6.53
N PRO A 11 -12.24 23.83 -6.01
CA PRO A 11 -10.98 23.12 -6.13
C PRO A 11 -11.13 21.72 -5.52
N ILE A 12 -10.75 20.70 -6.29
CA ILE A 12 -10.71 19.31 -5.83
C ILE A 12 -9.81 19.30 -4.59
N PRO A 13 -10.32 18.88 -3.41
CA PRO A 13 -9.48 18.79 -2.23
C PRO A 13 -8.33 17.82 -2.50
N PRO A 14 -7.13 18.08 -1.95
CA PRO A 14 -5.99 17.19 -2.12
C PRO A 14 -6.38 15.75 -1.70
N PRO A 15 -5.85 14.71 -2.36
CA PRO A 15 -6.24 13.33 -2.07
C PRO A 15 -6.05 13.03 -0.58
N SER A 16 -7.15 12.82 0.13
CA SER A 16 -7.09 12.50 1.56
C SER A 16 -6.54 11.09 1.75
N SER A 17 -5.62 10.92 2.70
CA SER A 17 -5.21 9.59 3.15
C SER A 17 -6.35 8.80 3.82
N ASN A 18 -7.40 9.50 4.28
CA ASN A 18 -8.58 8.92 4.89
C ASN A 18 -9.55 8.31 3.87
N LEU A 19 -10.33 7.32 4.30
CA LEU A 19 -11.40 6.71 3.54
C LEU A 19 -12.69 7.54 3.63
N SER A 20 -13.44 7.62 2.53
CA SER A 20 -14.78 8.19 2.46
C SER A 20 -15.84 7.08 2.52
N GLY A 21 -16.84 7.22 3.40
CA GLY A 21 -17.90 6.24 3.58
C GLY A 21 -19.05 6.42 2.58
N GLN A 22 -19.54 5.32 2.01
CA GLN A 22 -20.70 5.28 1.13
C GLN A 22 -21.43 3.94 1.23
N ASP A 23 -22.76 3.98 1.28
CA ASP A 23 -23.58 2.78 1.09
C ASP A 23 -23.64 2.37 -0.38
N ILE A 24 -23.44 1.07 -0.62
CA ILE A 24 -23.52 0.47 -1.95
C ILE A 24 -24.81 -0.34 -2.02
N GLY A 25 -25.62 -0.05 -3.04
CA GLY A 25 -26.90 -0.73 -3.27
C GLY A 25 -28.00 -0.29 -2.31
N ALA A 26 -29.06 -1.09 -2.26
CA ALA A 26 -30.23 -0.81 -1.43
C ALA A 26 -29.98 -1.29 0.00
N VAL A 27 -29.60 -0.37 0.90
CA VAL A 27 -29.44 -0.62 2.34
C VAL A 27 -30.69 -0.20 3.10
N GLY A 28 -31.11 -0.97 4.11
CA GLY A 28 -32.31 -0.66 4.91
C GLY A 28 -32.02 0.22 6.13
N VAL A 29 -30.77 0.28 6.57
CA VAL A 29 -30.26 1.24 7.57
C VAL A 29 -29.01 1.89 7.02
N ALA A 30 -28.99 3.22 6.96
CA ALA A 30 -27.85 3.99 6.47
C ALA A 30 -26.58 3.67 7.26
N GLY A 31 -25.48 3.44 6.54
CA GLY A 31 -24.19 3.17 7.13
C GLY A 31 -23.44 4.42 7.56
N SER A 32 -22.31 4.23 8.24
CA SER A 32 -21.43 5.33 8.64
C SER A 32 -19.97 4.88 8.70
N THR A 33 -19.07 5.83 8.48
CA THR A 33 -17.61 5.66 8.63
C THR A 33 -17.09 6.73 9.58
N SER A 34 -16.36 6.31 10.60
CA SER A 34 -15.61 7.20 11.48
C SER A 34 -14.19 6.67 11.71
N ARG A 35 -13.26 7.58 12.02
CA ARG A 35 -11.88 7.25 12.33
C ARG A 35 -11.46 7.96 13.61
N SER A 36 -10.95 7.22 14.58
CA SER A 36 -10.40 7.79 15.82
C SER A 36 -9.04 8.45 15.57
N SER A 37 -8.61 9.31 16.50
CA SER A 37 -7.25 9.89 16.48
C SER A 37 -6.15 8.83 16.54
N GLY A 38 -6.43 7.68 17.18
CA GLY A 38 -5.54 6.50 17.21
C GLY A 38 -5.50 5.69 15.92
N GLY A 39 -6.26 6.10 14.89
CA GLY A 39 -6.25 5.47 13.57
C GLY A 39 -7.18 4.28 13.39
N THR A 40 -7.98 3.93 14.40
CA THR A 40 -9.02 2.89 14.33
C THR A 40 -10.19 3.40 13.50
N TYR A 41 -10.61 2.62 12.51
CA TYR A 41 -11.84 2.85 11.76
C TYR A 41 -12.99 2.08 12.39
N THR A 42 -14.14 2.75 12.53
CA THR A 42 -15.40 2.14 12.91
C THR A 42 -16.38 2.37 11.78
N LEU A 43 -16.85 1.27 11.19
CA LEU A 43 -17.89 1.27 10.17
C LEU A 43 -19.17 0.71 10.76
N SER A 44 -20.30 1.31 10.41
CA SER A 44 -21.64 0.74 10.60
C SER A 44 -22.23 0.44 9.22
N GLY A 45 -22.83 -0.74 9.04
CA GLY A 45 -23.51 -1.06 7.79
C GLY A 45 -24.59 -2.11 7.97
N SER A 46 -25.75 -1.85 7.36
CA SER A 46 -26.73 -2.89 7.06
C SER A 46 -26.48 -3.46 5.67
N GLY A 47 -27.25 -4.46 5.29
CA GLY A 47 -27.26 -4.93 3.91
C GLY A 47 -27.85 -6.31 3.75
N ALA A 48 -28.39 -6.59 2.56
CA ALA A 48 -28.89 -7.93 2.24
C ALA A 48 -27.74 -8.94 2.15
N ASP A 49 -26.75 -8.68 1.29
CA ASP A 49 -25.46 -9.37 1.26
C ASP A 49 -24.51 -8.69 0.24
N ILE A 50 -23.23 -9.05 0.28
CA ILE A 50 -22.29 -8.90 -0.84
C ILE A 50 -22.19 -10.30 -1.44
N TRP A 51 -23.01 -10.67 -2.43
CA TRP A 51 -22.92 -12.01 -3.03
C TRP A 51 -23.48 -12.10 -4.43
N ASN A 52 -24.82 -12.06 -4.58
CA ASN A 52 -25.57 -12.29 -5.81
C ASN A 52 -25.24 -11.26 -6.92
N THR A 53 -26.20 -10.90 -7.77
CA THR A 53 -25.97 -9.96 -8.87
C THR A 53 -25.90 -8.49 -8.42
N SER A 54 -26.30 -8.20 -7.18
CA SER A 54 -26.32 -6.86 -6.60
C SER A 54 -25.88 -6.89 -5.14
N ASP A 55 -24.88 -6.07 -4.81
CA ASP A 55 -24.40 -5.86 -3.44
C ASP A 55 -25.33 -4.94 -2.64
N SER A 56 -25.35 -5.14 -1.32
CA SER A 56 -25.95 -4.24 -0.34
C SER A 56 -25.08 -4.22 0.93
N PHE A 57 -24.35 -3.11 1.16
CA PHE A 57 -23.37 -2.97 2.26
C PHE A 57 -22.86 -1.53 2.43
N HIS A 58 -22.09 -1.25 3.49
CA HIS A 58 -21.36 0.01 3.67
C HIS A 58 -19.88 -0.11 3.29
N TYR A 59 -19.36 0.84 2.52
CA TYR A 59 -17.99 0.85 2.01
C TYR A 59 -17.26 2.14 2.38
N ALA A 60 -16.18 2.04 3.15
CA ALA A 60 -15.24 3.14 3.38
C ALA A 60 -14.09 3.00 2.39
N HIS A 61 -13.95 3.94 1.45
CA HIS A 61 -13.08 3.76 0.29
C HIS A 61 -12.33 5.01 -0.15
N ARG A 62 -11.33 4.78 -1.00
CA ARG A 62 -10.71 5.80 -1.83
C ARG A 62 -10.36 5.22 -3.20
N ALA A 63 -10.08 6.09 -4.17
CA ALA A 63 -9.59 5.65 -5.48
C ALA A 63 -8.19 5.01 -5.37
N LEU A 64 -7.96 4.01 -6.21
CA LEU A 64 -6.68 3.34 -6.44
C LEU A 64 -6.45 3.27 -7.94
N ALA A 65 -5.32 3.81 -8.38
CA ALA A 65 -4.88 3.72 -9.76
C ALA A 65 -3.86 2.59 -9.91
N GLY A 66 -4.14 1.68 -10.84
CA GLY A 66 -3.33 0.51 -11.14
C GLY A 66 -3.33 -0.53 -10.02
N ASP A 67 -2.15 -1.06 -9.78
CA ASP A 67 -1.91 -2.11 -8.80
C ASP A 67 -1.99 -1.52 -7.38
N GLY A 68 -2.55 -2.27 -6.43
CA GLY A 68 -2.69 -1.86 -5.03
C GLY A 68 -2.65 -3.00 -4.02
N GLU A 69 -2.11 -2.76 -2.84
CA GLU A 69 -2.25 -3.61 -1.66
C GLU A 69 -3.08 -2.88 -0.61
N ILE A 70 -3.97 -3.61 0.04
CA ILE A 70 -4.65 -3.19 1.26
C ILE A 70 -4.43 -4.23 2.35
N VAL A 71 -4.03 -3.75 3.53
CA VAL A 71 -3.88 -4.53 4.77
C VAL A 71 -4.70 -3.86 5.85
N ALA A 72 -5.42 -4.66 6.65
CA ALA A 72 -6.04 -4.19 7.88
C ALA A 72 -6.15 -5.34 8.88
N ARG A 73 -6.23 -5.02 10.16
CA ARG A 73 -6.67 -5.98 11.17
C ARG A 73 -8.12 -5.70 11.52
N VAL A 74 -8.98 -6.70 11.29
CA VAL A 74 -10.37 -6.69 11.72
C VAL A 74 -10.37 -6.96 13.22
N ILE A 75 -10.71 -5.97 14.04
CA ILE A 75 -10.76 -6.09 15.50
C ILE A 75 -12.05 -6.81 15.91
N GLY A 76 -13.16 -6.51 15.24
CA GLY A 76 -14.46 -7.10 15.53
C GLY A 76 -15.47 -6.86 14.42
N VAL A 77 -16.49 -7.71 14.36
CA VAL A 77 -17.67 -7.60 13.49
C VAL A 77 -18.90 -8.02 14.27
N GLY A 78 -19.95 -7.20 14.22
CA GLY A 78 -21.23 -7.50 14.86
C GLY A 78 -21.92 -8.71 14.23
N ASN A 79 -22.70 -9.43 15.02
CA ASN A 79 -23.31 -10.71 14.65
C ASN A 79 -24.85 -10.60 14.57
N ALA A 80 -25.36 -9.75 13.67
CA ALA A 80 -26.79 -9.79 13.32
C ALA A 80 -27.15 -11.04 12.50
N ASN A 81 -26.15 -11.65 11.87
CA ASN A 81 -26.21 -12.91 11.14
C ASN A 81 -24.80 -13.54 11.13
N THR A 82 -24.70 -14.87 11.13
CA THR A 82 -23.40 -15.58 11.12
C THR A 82 -22.58 -15.31 9.87
N TRP A 83 -23.22 -14.86 8.78
CA TRP A 83 -22.62 -14.45 7.51
C TRP A 83 -22.52 -12.92 7.34
N ALA A 84 -22.71 -12.14 8.40
CA ALA A 84 -22.23 -10.76 8.42
C ALA A 84 -20.74 -10.72 8.07
N LYS A 85 -20.29 -9.68 7.37
CA LYS A 85 -18.93 -9.63 6.81
C LYS A 85 -18.25 -8.33 7.21
N ALA A 86 -16.99 -8.42 7.56
CA ALA A 86 -16.08 -7.29 7.69
C ALA A 86 -14.75 -7.63 7.02
N GLY A 87 -14.16 -6.71 6.27
CA GLY A 87 -12.89 -6.99 5.61
C GLY A 87 -12.38 -5.88 4.70
N VAL A 88 -11.36 -6.24 3.93
CA VAL A 88 -10.75 -5.37 2.92
C VAL A 88 -11.26 -5.73 1.53
N MET A 89 -11.51 -4.74 0.68
CA MET A 89 -12.09 -4.92 -0.65
C MET A 89 -11.41 -4.01 -1.67
N ILE A 90 -11.18 -4.56 -2.87
CA ILE A 90 -10.95 -3.80 -4.10
C ILE A 90 -12.14 -4.07 -5.04
N ARG A 91 -12.78 -3.01 -5.52
CA ARG A 91 -13.94 -3.08 -6.43
C ARG A 91 -13.80 -2.11 -7.60
N GLU A 92 -14.22 -2.54 -8.78
CA GLU A 92 -14.03 -1.76 -10.01
C GLU A 92 -14.82 -0.44 -10.00
N THR A 93 -16.09 -0.49 -9.60
CA THR A 93 -16.99 0.67 -9.56
C THR A 93 -17.80 0.69 -8.27
N LEU A 94 -18.46 1.80 -7.97
CA LEU A 94 -19.37 1.93 -6.82
C LEU A 94 -20.80 1.45 -7.13
N THR A 95 -21.03 0.83 -8.30
CA THR A 95 -22.35 0.28 -8.65
C THR A 95 -22.57 -1.08 -8.00
N PRO A 96 -23.81 -1.45 -7.62
CA PRO A 96 -24.06 -2.67 -6.83
C PRO A 96 -23.63 -3.98 -7.50
N GLY A 97 -23.63 -4.04 -8.84
CA GLY A 97 -23.21 -5.23 -9.59
C GLY A 97 -21.72 -5.28 -9.91
N SER A 98 -20.90 -4.38 -9.36
CA SER A 98 -19.47 -4.28 -9.71
C SER A 98 -18.71 -5.57 -9.47
N LYS A 99 -17.76 -5.89 -10.34
CA LYS A 99 -16.69 -6.84 -10.02
C LYS A 99 -15.96 -6.39 -8.75
N HIS A 100 -15.58 -7.35 -7.92
CA HIS A 100 -14.84 -7.11 -6.69
C HIS A 100 -14.00 -8.31 -6.31
N ALA A 101 -13.01 -8.05 -5.47
CA ALA A 101 -12.29 -9.02 -4.68
C ALA A 101 -12.29 -8.52 -3.23
N MET A 102 -12.54 -9.39 -2.27
CA MET A 102 -12.50 -9.05 -0.85
C MET A 102 -11.98 -10.19 0.00
N MET A 103 -11.15 -9.86 0.99
CA MET A 103 -10.78 -10.79 2.05
C MET A 103 -11.61 -10.43 3.29
N VAL A 104 -12.44 -11.37 3.74
CA VAL A 104 -13.43 -11.14 4.81
C VAL A 104 -13.20 -12.02 6.01
N LEU A 105 -13.66 -11.53 7.15
CA LEU A 105 -13.96 -12.28 8.35
C LEU A 105 -15.47 -12.20 8.63
N THR A 106 -16.04 -13.32 9.03
CA THR A 106 -17.43 -13.43 9.48
C THR A 106 -17.46 -13.82 10.97
N PRO A 107 -18.53 -13.47 11.71
CA PRO A 107 -18.62 -13.82 13.13
C PRO A 107 -18.85 -15.32 13.37
N GLY A 108 -19.42 -16.06 12.41
CA GLY A 108 -19.79 -17.47 12.60
C GLY A 108 -19.15 -18.48 11.63
N ASN A 109 -18.56 -18.04 10.51
CA ASN A 109 -18.11 -18.92 9.44
C ASN A 109 -16.62 -18.76 9.08
N GLY A 110 -15.86 -18.03 9.91
CA GLY A 110 -14.43 -17.82 9.69
C GLY A 110 -14.10 -16.83 8.59
N ALA A 111 -12.94 -17.03 7.97
CA ALA A 111 -12.40 -16.13 6.96
C ALA A 111 -12.65 -16.66 5.54
N ALA A 112 -12.77 -15.77 4.56
CA ALA A 112 -12.95 -16.17 3.16
C ALA A 112 -12.34 -15.16 2.18
N PHE A 113 -11.81 -15.66 1.07
CA PHE A 113 -11.55 -14.85 -0.11
C PHE A 113 -12.77 -14.91 -1.02
N GLN A 114 -13.52 -13.82 -1.11
CA GLN A 114 -14.73 -13.73 -1.91
C GLN A 114 -14.51 -12.79 -3.11
N ARG A 115 -15.12 -13.11 -4.26
CA ARG A 115 -14.96 -12.33 -5.48
C ARG A 115 -16.15 -12.41 -6.43
N ARG A 116 -16.35 -11.36 -7.21
CA ARG A 116 -17.23 -11.33 -8.40
C ARG A 116 -16.36 -11.03 -9.62
N THR A 117 -16.29 -11.97 -10.57
CA THR A 117 -15.43 -11.87 -11.76
C THR A 117 -16.10 -11.17 -12.94
N THR A 118 -17.43 -11.13 -12.97
CA THR A 118 -18.23 -10.55 -14.06
C THR A 118 -19.23 -9.54 -13.50
N THR A 119 -19.35 -8.36 -14.11
CA THR A 119 -20.33 -7.35 -13.71
C THR A 119 -21.75 -7.92 -13.77
N GLY A 120 -22.50 -7.79 -12.68
CA GLY A 120 -23.84 -8.37 -12.53
C GLY A 120 -23.86 -9.90 -12.36
N GLY A 121 -22.72 -10.57 -12.28
CA GLY A 121 -22.63 -12.00 -11.97
C GLY A 121 -22.75 -12.30 -10.47
N ALA A 122 -22.92 -13.57 -10.12
CA ALA A 122 -22.85 -14.03 -8.73
C ALA A 122 -21.39 -14.07 -8.24
N SER A 123 -21.20 -13.85 -6.93
CA SER A 123 -19.90 -14.04 -6.28
C SER A 123 -19.62 -15.51 -6.01
N THR A 124 -18.34 -15.83 -5.94
CA THR A 124 -17.82 -17.11 -5.45
C THR A 124 -16.85 -16.84 -4.31
N HIS A 125 -16.45 -17.89 -3.58
CA HIS A 125 -15.42 -17.77 -2.55
C HIS A 125 -14.51 -18.99 -2.47
N THR A 126 -13.31 -18.75 -1.96
CA THR A 126 -12.42 -19.77 -1.41
C THR A 126 -12.46 -19.66 0.10
N SER A 127 -12.73 -20.77 0.80
CA SER A 127 -12.72 -20.79 2.26
C SER A 127 -11.32 -20.48 2.78
N GLY A 128 -11.23 -19.52 3.68
CA GLY A 128 -10.01 -19.23 4.44
C GLY A 128 -9.92 -20.06 5.72
N GLY A 129 -10.88 -20.93 6.02
CA GLY A 129 -10.93 -21.74 7.23
C GLY A 129 -11.43 -20.97 8.46
N ALA A 130 -11.58 -21.71 9.57
CA ALA A 130 -12.02 -21.17 10.86
C ALA A 130 -11.08 -20.03 11.31
N ALA A 131 -11.69 -18.94 11.78
CA ALA A 131 -11.03 -17.77 12.35
C ALA A 131 -12.03 -16.95 13.15
N THR A 132 -11.55 -16.20 14.12
CA THR A 132 -12.33 -15.21 14.88
C THR A 132 -11.57 -13.89 14.90
N ALA A 133 -12.26 -12.80 15.25
CA ALA A 133 -11.59 -11.52 15.44
C ALA A 133 -10.80 -11.55 16.77
N PRO A 134 -9.65 -10.86 16.86
CA PRO A 134 -9.03 -10.07 15.81
C PRO A 134 -8.32 -10.92 14.75
N LEU A 135 -8.37 -10.51 13.48
CA LEU A 135 -7.68 -11.18 12.36
C LEU A 135 -7.11 -10.16 11.38
N TRP A 136 -5.87 -10.36 10.95
CA TRP A 136 -5.29 -9.60 9.84
C TRP A 136 -5.77 -10.14 8.51
N VAL A 137 -6.21 -9.24 7.63
CA VAL A 137 -6.63 -9.53 6.27
C VAL A 137 -5.87 -8.65 5.29
N LYS A 138 -5.53 -9.23 4.14
CA LYS A 138 -4.79 -8.53 3.08
C LYS A 138 -5.33 -8.91 1.71
N LEU A 139 -5.34 -7.94 0.81
CA LEU A 139 -5.63 -8.14 -0.60
C LEU A 139 -4.59 -7.40 -1.45
N VAL A 140 -4.01 -8.12 -2.41
CA VAL A 140 -3.00 -7.59 -3.36
C VAL A 140 -3.58 -7.68 -4.76
N ARG A 141 -3.53 -6.57 -5.51
CA ARG A 141 -3.87 -6.51 -6.93
C ARG A 141 -2.59 -6.29 -7.76
N SER A 142 -2.27 -7.19 -8.68
CA SER A 142 -1.25 -6.95 -9.70
C SER A 142 -1.83 -7.19 -11.09
N GLY A 143 -1.96 -6.14 -11.89
CA GLY A 143 -2.74 -6.10 -13.11
C GLY A 143 -4.20 -6.49 -12.85
N ASN A 144 -4.60 -7.65 -13.40
CA ASN A 144 -5.91 -8.26 -13.21
C ASN A 144 -5.89 -9.42 -12.18
N THR A 145 -4.74 -9.67 -11.54
CA THR A 145 -4.58 -10.77 -10.59
C THR A 145 -4.78 -10.27 -9.17
N PHE A 146 -5.65 -10.94 -8.42
CA PHE A 146 -6.01 -10.61 -7.03
C PHE A 146 -5.64 -11.75 -6.11
N SER A 147 -4.78 -11.50 -5.12
CA SER A 147 -4.36 -12.48 -4.12
C SER A 147 -4.81 -12.06 -2.73
N ALA A 148 -5.50 -12.95 -2.03
CA ALA A 148 -6.05 -12.69 -0.70
C ALA A 148 -5.32 -13.51 0.38
N TYR A 149 -5.03 -12.87 1.51
CA TYR A 149 -4.26 -13.47 2.59
C TYR A 149 -4.91 -13.19 3.94
N ARG A 150 -4.68 -14.10 4.89
CA ARG A 150 -4.94 -13.87 6.32
C ARG A 150 -3.69 -14.02 7.15
N SER A 151 -3.70 -13.43 8.35
CA SER A 151 -2.64 -13.60 9.33
C SER A 151 -3.18 -13.45 10.76
N ALA A 152 -2.59 -14.17 11.70
CA ALA A 152 -2.89 -14.03 13.13
C ALA A 152 -2.06 -12.91 13.78
N ASP A 153 -0.86 -12.64 13.27
CA ASP A 153 0.15 -11.76 13.88
C ASP A 153 0.46 -10.49 13.06
N GLY A 154 0.03 -10.44 11.80
CA GLY A 154 0.33 -9.35 10.85
C GLY A 154 1.69 -9.47 10.17
N ALA A 155 2.46 -10.52 10.48
CA ALA A 155 3.79 -10.79 9.96
C ALA A 155 3.81 -12.04 9.07
N THR A 156 3.22 -13.13 9.55
CA THR A 156 3.15 -14.42 8.85
C THR A 156 1.84 -14.50 8.07
N TRP A 157 1.92 -14.47 6.74
CA TRP A 157 0.75 -14.44 5.87
C TRP A 157 0.46 -15.78 5.23
N THR A 158 -0.77 -16.27 5.39
CA THR A 158 -1.28 -17.44 4.68
C THR A 158 -2.06 -16.99 3.44
N LEU A 159 -1.64 -17.42 2.25
CA LEU A 159 -2.41 -17.23 1.02
C LEU A 159 -3.68 -18.07 1.08
N ILE A 160 -4.83 -17.42 0.91
CA ILE A 160 -6.14 -18.08 0.83
C ILE A 160 -6.48 -18.44 -0.61
N GLY A 161 -6.12 -17.56 -1.55
CA GLY A 161 -6.26 -17.87 -2.97
C GLY A 161 -5.91 -16.69 -3.87
N THR A 162 -5.82 -16.99 -5.15
CA THR A 162 -5.58 -16.03 -6.23
C THR A 162 -6.68 -16.17 -7.27
N GLU A 163 -7.10 -15.06 -7.88
CA GLU A 163 -8.09 -15.01 -8.94
C GLU A 163 -7.71 -14.00 -10.01
N THR A 164 -8.05 -14.28 -11.26
CA THR A 164 -7.94 -13.29 -12.35
C THR A 164 -9.28 -12.61 -12.56
N ILE A 165 -9.34 -11.31 -12.27
CA ILE A 165 -10.53 -10.47 -12.44
C ILE A 165 -10.16 -9.30 -13.34
N ALA A 166 -10.65 -9.30 -14.58
CA ALA A 166 -10.42 -8.21 -15.50
C ALA A 166 -11.10 -6.92 -15.00
N MET A 167 -10.31 -5.95 -14.52
CA MET A 167 -10.80 -4.67 -14.03
C MET A 167 -10.14 -3.50 -14.76
N ALA A 168 -10.83 -2.36 -14.81
CA ALA A 168 -10.26 -1.09 -15.24
C ALA A 168 -9.00 -0.71 -14.43
N GLY A 169 -8.15 0.14 -15.02
CA GLY A 169 -6.94 0.64 -14.36
C GLY A 169 -7.24 1.45 -13.10
N ASN A 170 -8.33 2.21 -13.07
CA ASN A 170 -8.78 2.93 -11.87
C ASN A 170 -9.89 2.15 -11.20
N VAL A 171 -9.76 1.94 -9.88
CA VAL A 171 -10.71 1.21 -9.04
C VAL A 171 -10.85 1.86 -7.68
N TYR A 172 -11.65 1.26 -6.80
CA TYR A 172 -11.81 1.66 -5.41
C TYR A 172 -11.23 0.59 -4.49
N VAL A 173 -10.56 1.04 -3.43
CA VAL A 173 -9.95 0.18 -2.40
C VAL A 173 -10.36 0.67 -1.01
N GLY A 174 -10.64 -0.24 -0.09
CA GLY A 174 -11.20 0.16 1.19
C GLY A 174 -11.68 -0.96 2.10
N LEU A 175 -12.39 -0.56 3.15
CA LEU A 175 -12.98 -1.41 4.18
C LEU A 175 -14.48 -1.60 3.89
N ALA A 176 -14.97 -2.82 4.01
CA ALA A 176 -16.36 -3.17 3.75
C ALA A 176 -17.02 -3.81 4.98
N VAL A 177 -18.29 -3.48 5.24
CA VAL A 177 -19.13 -4.15 6.24
C VAL A 177 -20.55 -4.39 5.72
N THR A 178 -21.08 -5.60 5.92
CA THR A 178 -22.51 -5.91 5.73
C THR A 178 -23.02 -6.74 6.91
N SER A 179 -24.27 -6.48 7.32
CA SER A 179 -24.93 -7.23 8.40
C SER A 179 -25.52 -8.56 7.94
N HIS A 180 -25.67 -8.76 6.62
CA HIS A 180 -26.42 -9.87 6.04
C HIS A 180 -27.88 -9.95 6.59
N ASN A 181 -28.40 -8.80 6.98
CA ASN A 181 -29.75 -8.56 7.43
C ASN A 181 -30.08 -7.08 7.16
N ASN A 182 -30.79 -6.81 6.06
CA ASN A 182 -30.95 -5.43 5.59
C ASN A 182 -31.71 -4.52 6.56
N SER A 183 -32.43 -5.08 7.53
CA SER A 183 -33.19 -4.31 8.53
C SER A 183 -32.36 -3.90 9.75
N VAL A 184 -31.12 -4.38 9.88
CA VAL A 184 -30.27 -4.14 11.06
C VAL A 184 -28.85 -3.81 10.61
N ALA A 185 -28.27 -2.72 11.11
CA ALA A 185 -26.86 -2.42 10.91
C ALA A 185 -25.99 -3.13 11.96
N VAL A 186 -24.80 -3.58 11.54
CA VAL A 186 -23.75 -4.06 12.45
C VAL A 186 -22.56 -3.13 12.40
N GLN A 187 -21.82 -3.07 13.51
CA GLN A 187 -20.52 -2.38 13.54
C GLN A 187 -19.38 -3.34 13.23
N ALA A 188 -18.40 -2.85 12.49
CA ALA A 188 -17.09 -3.47 12.32
C ALA A 188 -15.99 -2.47 12.65
N THR A 189 -14.97 -2.92 13.37
CA THR A 189 -13.84 -2.09 13.78
C THR A 189 -12.54 -2.63 13.18
N PHE A 190 -11.70 -1.70 12.72
CA PHE A 190 -10.45 -2.02 12.03
C PHE A 190 -9.32 -1.13 12.55
N ASP A 191 -8.13 -1.70 12.72
CA ASP A 191 -6.90 -0.92 12.91
C ASP A 191 -5.81 -1.39 11.95
N ASN A 192 -4.65 -0.73 12.06
CA ASN A 192 -3.49 -1.00 11.22
C ASN A 192 -3.78 -0.99 9.71
N LEU A 193 -4.71 -0.13 9.27
CA LEU A 193 -5.02 0.05 7.86
C LEU A 193 -3.78 0.61 7.14
N SER A 194 -3.33 -0.12 6.13
CA SER A 194 -2.34 0.32 5.15
C SER A 194 -2.90 0.11 3.75
N ILE A 195 -2.78 1.12 2.89
CA ILE A 195 -3.14 1.03 1.47
C ILE A 195 -1.99 1.65 0.67
N GLY A 196 -1.35 0.84 -0.17
CA GLY A 196 -0.25 1.26 -1.05
C GLY A 196 -0.44 0.74 -2.47
N SER A 197 0.39 1.19 -3.42
CA SER A 197 0.44 0.62 -4.76
C SER A 197 1.02 -0.80 -4.70
N ALA A 198 0.37 -1.81 -5.28
CA ALA A 198 0.92 -3.16 -5.31
C ALA A 198 1.87 -3.34 -6.50
N GLY A 199 2.77 -4.30 -6.33
CA GLY A 199 3.75 -4.71 -7.33
C GLY A 199 5.04 -3.90 -7.29
N VAL A 200 6.08 -4.19 -6.51
CA VAL A 200 6.40 -4.94 -5.30
C VAL A 200 5.67 -6.26 -4.96
N PRO A 201 6.36 -7.41 -5.12
CA PRO A 201 6.35 -8.47 -4.09
C PRO A 201 6.47 -7.84 -2.69
N PRO A 202 6.19 -8.52 -1.55
CA PRO A 202 6.69 -8.00 -0.28
C PRO A 202 8.15 -7.58 -0.50
N PRO A 203 8.59 -6.38 -0.05
CA PRO A 203 10.01 -6.08 -0.08
C PRO A 203 10.72 -7.33 0.39
N PRO A 204 11.70 -7.85 -0.38
CA PRO A 204 12.31 -9.11 -0.05
C PRO A 204 12.60 -9.10 1.44
N THR A 205 11.96 -10.01 2.18
CA THR A 205 12.34 -10.29 3.54
C THR A 205 13.68 -11.00 3.39
N GLY A 206 14.73 -10.18 3.33
CA GLY A 206 16.01 -10.53 2.73
C GLY A 206 16.69 -9.28 2.16
N TYR A 207 17.80 -9.50 1.47
CA TYR A 207 18.58 -8.41 0.88
C TYR A 207 18.19 -8.17 -0.58
N PHE A 208 18.31 -6.92 -1.04
CA PHE A 208 18.07 -6.54 -2.43
C PHE A 208 19.09 -5.50 -2.90
N GLU A 209 19.20 -5.36 -4.22
CA GLU A 209 19.96 -4.29 -4.86
C GLU A 209 19.03 -3.14 -5.27
N ILE A 210 19.52 -1.91 -5.18
CA ILE A 210 18.84 -0.70 -5.64
C ILE A 210 19.53 -0.25 -6.93
N VAL A 211 18.88 -0.44 -8.09
CA VAL A 211 19.51 -0.28 -9.41
C VAL A 211 18.99 0.96 -10.12
N ALA A 212 19.87 1.90 -10.48
CA ALA A 212 19.49 3.12 -11.18
C ALA A 212 19.00 2.81 -12.60
N ARG A 213 17.81 3.32 -12.97
CA ARG A 213 17.18 3.02 -14.27
C ARG A 213 18.00 3.49 -15.46
N HIS A 214 18.69 4.62 -15.35
CA HIS A 214 19.43 5.21 -16.48
C HIS A 214 20.75 4.51 -16.77
N SER A 215 21.40 3.92 -15.76
CA SER A 215 22.75 3.35 -15.88
C SER A 215 22.82 1.84 -15.67
N ASN A 216 21.75 1.22 -15.15
CA ASN A 216 21.73 -0.16 -14.67
C ASN A 216 22.79 -0.48 -13.60
N LYS A 217 23.30 0.54 -12.90
CA LYS A 217 24.28 0.41 -11.82
C LYS A 217 23.60 0.39 -10.46
N CYS A 218 24.25 -0.27 -9.50
CA CYS A 218 23.74 -0.49 -8.16
C CYS A 218 24.15 0.63 -7.21
N LEU A 219 23.26 0.96 -6.27
CA LEU A 219 23.54 1.81 -5.12
C LEU A 219 24.55 1.13 -4.20
N ASP A 220 25.68 1.78 -3.97
CA ASP A 220 26.87 1.17 -3.42
C ASP A 220 27.45 2.04 -2.29
N VAL A 221 27.80 1.41 -1.16
CA VAL A 221 28.63 2.04 -0.14
C VAL A 221 30.09 1.99 -0.59
N SER A 222 30.63 3.17 -0.96
CA SER A 222 31.96 3.30 -1.57
C SER A 222 33.04 2.48 -0.85
N GLY A 223 33.68 1.58 -1.60
CA GLY A 223 34.78 0.73 -1.13
C GLY A 223 34.36 -0.32 -0.10
N GLY A 224 33.06 -0.59 0.06
CA GLY A 224 32.55 -1.50 1.08
C GLY A 224 32.81 -1.03 2.51
N SER A 225 33.03 0.28 2.70
CA SER A 225 33.35 0.85 4.01
C SER A 225 32.27 0.54 5.03
N THR A 226 32.67 0.33 6.29
CA THR A 226 31.76 0.22 7.43
C THR A 226 31.73 1.50 8.28
N ALA A 227 32.46 2.55 7.87
CA ALA A 227 32.54 3.81 8.63
C ALA A 227 31.31 4.71 8.43
N ASN A 228 30.94 5.43 9.49
CA ASN A 228 29.97 6.53 9.46
C ASN A 228 30.39 7.61 8.46
N GLY A 229 29.42 8.19 7.75
CA GLY A 229 29.65 9.22 6.74
C GLY A 229 30.22 8.72 5.41
N SER A 230 30.44 7.40 5.22
CA SER A 230 30.94 6.87 3.95
C SER A 230 29.96 7.15 2.83
N VAL A 231 30.46 7.70 1.72
CA VAL A 231 29.63 8.19 0.61
C VAL A 231 28.91 7.05 -0.10
N ILE A 232 27.66 7.32 -0.49
CA ILE A 232 26.92 6.45 -1.40
C ILE A 232 27.20 6.86 -2.84
N ILE A 233 27.54 5.88 -3.66
CA ILE A 233 27.84 6.03 -5.08
C ILE A 233 26.97 5.07 -5.88
N GLN A 234 27.01 5.17 -7.21
CA GLN A 234 26.65 4.05 -8.06
C GLN A 234 27.90 3.27 -8.49
N TRP A 235 27.76 1.96 -8.66
CA TRP A 235 28.80 1.09 -9.19
C TRP A 235 28.19 -0.05 -10.00
N ASP A 236 28.97 -0.68 -10.88
CA ASP A 236 28.53 -1.91 -11.54
C ASP A 236 28.06 -2.94 -10.53
N CYS A 237 26.89 -3.53 -10.80
CA CYS A 237 26.31 -4.52 -9.91
C CYS A 237 27.18 -5.78 -9.90
N HIS A 238 27.68 -6.14 -8.72
CA HIS A 238 28.54 -7.31 -8.50
C HIS A 238 28.05 -8.18 -7.32
N GLY A 239 26.87 -7.91 -6.77
CA GLY A 239 26.24 -8.71 -5.71
C GLY A 239 26.94 -8.63 -4.34
N GLY A 240 27.94 -7.77 -4.18
CA GLY A 240 28.67 -7.63 -2.92
C GLY A 240 27.79 -7.03 -1.83
N ALA A 241 28.06 -7.37 -0.57
CA ALA A 241 27.21 -6.96 0.57
C ALA A 241 27.08 -5.44 0.75
N ASN A 242 28.00 -4.65 0.19
CA ASN A 242 27.96 -3.19 0.14
C ASN A 242 27.02 -2.60 -0.93
N GLN A 243 26.47 -3.44 -1.81
CA GLN A 243 25.42 -3.11 -2.79
C GLN A 243 24.06 -3.67 -2.39
N GLN A 244 24.03 -4.37 -1.26
CA GLN A 244 22.83 -4.98 -0.71
C GLN A 244 22.18 -4.03 0.28
N TRP A 245 20.85 -4.06 0.33
CA TRP A 245 20.05 -3.22 1.18
C TRP A 245 18.92 -4.04 1.79
N GLN A 246 18.53 -3.68 3.01
CA GLN A 246 17.38 -4.23 3.72
C GLN A 246 16.40 -3.11 4.05
N ARG A 247 15.11 -3.37 3.88
CA ARG A 247 14.03 -2.47 4.28
C ARG A 247 13.61 -2.79 5.70
N VAL A 248 13.57 -1.78 6.56
CA VAL A 248 13.02 -1.91 7.91
C VAL A 248 12.02 -0.79 8.14
N ALA A 249 10.77 -1.15 8.42
CA ALA A 249 9.70 -0.19 8.65
C ALA A 249 9.97 0.68 9.90
N VAL A 250 9.67 1.98 9.79
CA VAL A 250 9.75 2.94 10.90
C VAL A 250 8.40 3.64 11.18
N GLY A 251 7.33 3.19 10.51
CA GLY A 251 5.96 3.66 10.69
C GLY A 251 5.55 4.81 9.77
N GLY A 252 4.24 5.00 9.58
CA GLY A 252 3.69 6.09 8.76
C GLY A 252 3.98 5.99 7.26
N GLY A 253 4.26 4.78 6.75
CA GLY A 253 4.64 4.55 5.35
C GLY A 253 6.14 4.76 5.06
N TYR A 254 6.94 5.08 6.07
CA TYR A 254 8.38 5.28 5.94
C TYR A 254 9.18 4.09 6.42
N GLU A 255 10.39 3.96 5.87
CA GLU A 255 11.31 2.88 6.15
C GLU A 255 12.75 3.39 6.26
N ARG A 256 13.62 2.63 6.91
CA ARG A 256 15.08 2.82 6.80
C ARG A 256 15.66 1.77 5.86
N LEU A 257 16.64 2.18 5.05
CA LEU A 257 17.38 1.30 4.12
C LEU A 257 18.73 0.97 4.74
N VAL A 258 18.91 -0.29 5.16
CA VAL A 258 20.06 -0.76 5.94
C VAL A 258 21.04 -1.49 5.01
N ALA A 259 22.31 -1.09 5.01
CA ALA A 259 23.38 -1.84 4.35
C ALA A 259 23.84 -2.98 5.28
N PRO A 260 23.74 -4.26 4.88
CA PRO A 260 23.94 -5.37 5.81
C PRO A 260 25.38 -5.59 6.22
N HIS A 261 26.35 -5.23 5.36
CA HIS A 261 27.77 -5.38 5.70
C HIS A 261 28.22 -4.44 6.82
N SER A 262 27.52 -3.31 7.03
CA SER A 262 27.88 -2.30 8.02
C SER A 262 26.85 -2.10 9.13
N GLY A 263 25.61 -2.59 8.94
CA GLY A 263 24.46 -2.34 9.81
C GLY A 263 23.95 -0.88 9.79
N LYS A 264 24.50 -0.03 8.91
CA LYS A 264 24.20 1.41 8.84
C LYS A 264 23.10 1.70 7.84
N VAL A 265 22.50 2.87 7.94
CA VAL A 265 21.36 3.29 7.12
C VAL A 265 21.74 4.34 6.09
N LEU A 266 20.98 4.38 5.01
CA LEU A 266 21.00 5.48 4.03
C LEU A 266 20.57 6.80 4.69
N ASP A 267 21.41 7.82 4.59
CA ASP A 267 21.29 9.09 5.32
C ASP A 267 21.58 10.29 4.38
N VAL A 268 20.71 11.30 4.40
CA VAL A 268 21.00 12.61 3.80
C VAL A 268 21.84 13.45 4.76
N SER A 269 23.06 13.77 4.31
CA SER A 269 24.06 14.44 5.14
C SER A 269 23.55 15.72 5.80
N ALA A 270 23.78 15.81 7.11
CA ALA A 270 23.41 16.95 7.96
C ALA A 270 21.92 17.33 7.91
N SER A 271 21.03 16.39 7.55
CA SER A 271 19.60 16.64 7.37
C SER A 271 19.30 17.79 6.41
N SER A 272 20.20 18.03 5.45
CA SER A 272 20.06 19.13 4.51
C SER A 272 18.79 18.99 3.67
N THR A 273 18.12 20.09 3.37
CA THR A 273 16.97 20.16 2.46
C THR A 273 17.34 20.69 1.08
N ALA A 274 18.63 20.95 0.82
CA ALA A 274 19.12 21.49 -0.45
C ALA A 274 19.29 20.39 -1.51
N ASN A 275 19.11 20.76 -2.78
CA ASN A 275 19.53 19.95 -3.92
C ASN A 275 21.06 19.80 -3.91
N GLY A 276 21.54 18.62 -4.27
CA GLY A 276 22.97 18.31 -4.26
C GLY A 276 23.52 17.87 -2.91
N ALA A 277 22.69 17.81 -1.86
CA ALA A 277 23.14 17.29 -0.57
C ALA A 277 23.49 15.81 -0.70
N ARG A 278 24.74 15.47 -0.37
CA ARG A 278 25.29 14.12 -0.47
C ARG A 278 24.50 13.14 0.39
N VAL A 279 24.32 11.93 -0.15
CA VAL A 279 23.83 10.78 0.61
C VAL A 279 25.03 9.94 1.06
N HIS A 280 25.00 9.50 2.32
CA HIS A 280 26.04 8.65 2.92
C HIS A 280 25.39 7.52 3.73
N GLN A 281 26.18 6.56 4.22
CA GLN A 281 25.72 5.67 5.27
C GLN A 281 26.00 6.27 6.66
N GLN A 282 25.10 6.06 7.60
CA GLN A 282 25.25 6.52 8.98
C GLN A 282 24.61 5.54 9.97
N GLU A 283 25.07 5.55 11.21
CA GLU A 283 24.36 4.92 12.32
C GLU A 283 22.92 5.44 12.42
N PHE A 284 21.95 4.53 12.63
CA PHE A 284 20.55 4.90 12.73
C PHE A 284 20.26 5.53 14.10
N VAL A 285 19.89 6.81 14.09
CA VAL A 285 19.52 7.59 15.29
C VAL A 285 18.04 8.01 15.26
N GLY A 286 17.27 7.53 14.27
CA GLY A 286 15.85 7.84 14.14
C GLY A 286 15.53 9.18 13.48
N GLY A 287 16.54 9.91 12.99
CA GLY A 287 16.35 11.18 12.30
C GLY A 287 15.51 11.03 11.02
N ALA A 288 14.70 12.04 10.68
CA ALA A 288 13.86 11.99 9.48
C ALA A 288 14.69 11.96 8.16
N ASN A 289 15.93 12.43 8.19
CA ASN A 289 16.91 12.31 7.09
C ASN A 289 17.41 10.87 6.84
N GLN A 290 17.05 9.93 7.72
CA GLN A 290 17.38 8.50 7.62
C GLN A 290 16.16 7.64 7.27
N GLN A 291 15.04 8.29 6.97
CA GLN A 291 13.76 7.64 6.71
C GLN A 291 13.30 7.99 5.31
N TRP A 292 12.86 6.97 4.58
CA TRP A 292 12.62 7.05 3.15
C TRP A 292 11.23 6.53 2.84
N LEU A 293 10.56 7.22 1.93
CA LEU A 293 9.30 6.80 1.31
C LEU A 293 9.63 6.23 -0.06
N LEU A 294 9.27 4.97 -0.30
CA LEU A 294 9.46 4.29 -1.57
C LEU A 294 8.13 4.30 -2.32
N GLU A 295 7.97 5.21 -3.28
CA GLU A 295 6.76 5.31 -4.10
C GLU A 295 6.97 4.58 -5.44
N SER A 296 6.12 3.59 -5.73
CA SER A 296 6.16 2.86 -6.99
C SER A 296 5.78 3.75 -8.17
N LEU A 297 6.53 3.62 -9.26
CA LEU A 297 6.28 4.24 -10.56
C LEU A 297 5.74 3.22 -11.59
N GLY A 298 5.53 1.96 -11.17
CA GLY A 298 5.21 0.84 -12.05
C GLY A 298 6.45 0.19 -12.69
N GLY A 299 6.28 -1.02 -13.22
CA GLY A 299 7.36 -1.76 -13.90
C GLY A 299 8.55 -2.11 -13.01
N GLY A 300 8.36 -2.18 -11.69
CA GLY A 300 9.42 -2.44 -10.70
C GLY A 300 10.27 -1.23 -10.30
N TYR A 301 10.01 -0.04 -10.87
CA TYR A 301 10.75 1.18 -10.55
C TYR A 301 10.08 1.99 -9.45
N TYR A 302 10.90 2.67 -8.65
CA TYR A 302 10.50 3.51 -7.53
C TYR A 302 11.18 4.87 -7.63
N LYS A 303 10.52 5.90 -7.09
CA LYS A 303 11.22 7.07 -6.55
C LYS A 303 11.39 6.87 -5.05
N ILE A 304 12.57 7.20 -4.54
CA ILE A 304 12.95 7.02 -3.13
C ILE A 304 13.11 8.41 -2.53
N LEU A 305 12.17 8.82 -1.66
CA LEU A 305 12.04 10.19 -1.16
C LEU A 305 12.46 10.30 0.31
N ALA A 306 13.33 11.24 0.65
CA ALA A 306 13.72 11.47 2.03
C ALA A 306 12.57 12.12 2.81
N ARG A 307 12.26 11.61 4.01
CA ARG A 307 11.11 12.06 4.81
C ARG A 307 11.20 13.53 5.22
N HIS A 308 12.39 14.04 5.52
CA HIS A 308 12.57 15.40 6.02
C HIS A 308 12.48 16.48 4.93
N SER A 309 12.86 16.15 3.69
CA SER A 309 12.97 17.11 2.59
C SER A 309 11.97 16.88 1.45
N GLY A 310 11.39 15.68 1.35
CA GLY A 310 10.57 15.24 0.21
C GLY A 310 11.36 15.04 -1.08
N LYS A 311 12.70 15.17 -1.06
CA LYS A 311 13.57 15.08 -2.24
C LYS A 311 13.94 13.64 -2.57
N ALA A 312 14.15 13.38 -3.85
CA ALA A 312 14.45 12.06 -4.38
C ALA A 312 15.94 11.72 -4.29
N LEU A 313 16.24 10.44 -4.08
CA LEU A 313 17.55 9.84 -4.31
C LEU A 313 17.90 9.95 -5.80
N ASP A 314 19.06 10.53 -6.10
CA ASP A 314 19.44 10.94 -7.46
C ASP A 314 20.92 10.64 -7.72
N VAL A 315 21.23 10.05 -8.88
CA VAL A 315 22.61 9.94 -9.35
C VAL A 315 23.05 11.25 -9.99
N SER A 316 24.05 11.88 -9.38
CA SER A 316 24.50 13.21 -9.76
C SER A 316 24.95 13.28 -11.23
N GLY A 317 24.48 14.33 -11.92
CA GLY A 317 24.82 14.60 -13.31
C GLY A 317 24.30 13.55 -14.31
N VAL A 318 23.33 12.70 -13.92
CA VAL A 318 22.83 11.59 -14.77
C VAL A 318 23.99 10.67 -15.22
N SER A 319 25.03 10.59 -14.39
CA SER A 319 26.30 9.97 -14.78
C SER A 319 26.14 8.48 -15.08
N GLN A 320 26.92 8.00 -16.05
CA GLN A 320 27.06 6.57 -16.39
C GLN A 320 28.33 5.95 -15.77
N ALA A 321 29.11 6.71 -15.01
CA ALA A 321 30.38 6.26 -14.46
C ALA A 321 30.22 5.56 -13.10
N ASN A 322 31.06 4.55 -12.84
CA ASN A 322 31.29 4.03 -11.50
C ASN A 322 31.89 5.13 -10.62
N GLY A 323 31.49 5.17 -9.35
CA GLY A 323 31.95 6.20 -8.41
C GLY A 323 31.20 7.52 -8.50
N ALA A 324 30.23 7.66 -9.41
CA ALA A 324 29.36 8.83 -9.41
C ALA A 324 28.56 8.89 -8.10
N ILE A 325 28.60 10.05 -7.44
CA ILE A 325 27.96 10.23 -6.15
C ILE A 325 26.43 10.18 -6.27
N VAL A 326 25.81 9.69 -5.21
CA VAL A 326 24.37 9.81 -5.02
C VAL A 326 24.09 10.94 -4.03
N HIS A 327 23.17 11.80 -4.43
CA HIS A 327 22.72 12.96 -3.66
C HIS A 327 21.19 12.97 -3.59
N GLN A 328 20.61 13.92 -2.86
CA GLN A 328 19.19 14.23 -3.02
C GLN A 328 18.98 15.36 -4.04
N TRP A 329 17.87 15.29 -4.76
CA TRP A 329 17.42 16.36 -5.66
C TRP A 329 15.89 16.41 -5.70
N ASP A 330 15.31 17.55 -6.09
CA ASP A 330 13.88 17.63 -6.39
C ASP A 330 13.49 16.57 -7.43
N TYR A 331 12.36 15.90 -7.22
CA TYR A 331 11.91 14.88 -8.15
C TYR A 331 11.40 15.54 -9.44
N VAL A 332 12.14 15.35 -10.54
CA VAL A 332 11.81 15.88 -11.88
C VAL A 332 11.43 14.77 -12.85
N GLY A 333 11.35 13.52 -12.39
CA GLY A 333 10.97 12.37 -13.20
C GLY A 333 12.08 11.79 -14.08
N GLY A 334 13.32 12.28 -13.93
CA GLY A 334 14.48 11.77 -14.67
C GLY A 334 14.79 10.30 -14.34
N ALA A 335 15.30 9.54 -15.31
CA ALA A 335 15.61 8.12 -15.11
C ALA A 335 16.72 7.88 -14.05
N ASN A 336 17.57 8.87 -13.78
CA ASN A 336 18.56 8.84 -12.69
C ASN A 336 17.95 9.00 -11.29
N GLN A 337 16.64 9.27 -11.20
CA GLN A 337 15.86 9.34 -9.96
C GLN A 337 14.90 8.15 -9.80
N GLN A 338 14.99 7.18 -10.71
CA GLN A 338 14.13 6.01 -10.75
C GLN A 338 14.97 4.76 -10.48
N TRP A 339 14.54 3.96 -9.53
CA TRP A 339 15.34 2.86 -9.00
C TRP A 339 14.56 1.56 -9.06
N LEU A 340 15.13 0.54 -9.69
CA LEU A 340 14.61 -0.82 -9.67
C LEU A 340 15.05 -1.48 -8.36
N LEU A 341 14.11 -2.07 -7.62
CA LEU A 341 14.42 -2.90 -6.45
C LEU A 341 14.53 -4.35 -6.91
N ARG A 342 15.76 -4.83 -7.07
CA ARG A 342 16.05 -6.18 -7.56
C ARG A 342 16.30 -7.11 -6.38
N ALA A 343 15.39 -8.07 -6.16
CA ALA A 343 15.59 -9.10 -5.15
C ALA A 343 16.84 -9.92 -5.46
N ILE A 344 17.59 -10.27 -4.41
CA ILE A 344 18.73 -11.19 -4.52
C ILE A 344 18.19 -12.57 -4.11
N PRO A 345 18.38 -13.61 -4.96
CA PRO A 345 17.91 -14.97 -4.68
C PRO A 345 18.45 -15.60 -3.40
#